data_AF-A0A084DGV5-F1
#
_entry.id   AF-A0A084DGV5-F1
#
_cell.length_a   1.000
_cell.length_b   1.000
_cell.length_c   1.000
_cell.angle_alpha   90.00
_cell.angle_beta   90.00
_cell.angle_gamma   90.00
#
_symmetry.space_group_name_H-M   'P 1'
#
loop_
_entity.id
_entity.type
_entity.pdbx_description
1 polymer ?
#
loop_
_entity_poly.entity_id
_entity_poly.type
_entity_poly.pdbx_seq_one_letter_code
_entity_poly.pdbx_strand_id
1 'polypeptide(L)'
;MSMFAVNGVRIDPRSARVTHVRWAAVNPADRSWAAAPSEAPVADVARALASGDDVRAIFSASDATAIGPRLKRVLYRDASEGIELDIDATSESRTLRDLPQI
;
A
#
# COMPACT_ATOMS: atom_id res chain seq x y z
N MET A 1 -9.48 -13.75 -5.11
CA MET A 1 -8.20 -13.12 -4.75
C MET A 1 -7.94 -12.04 -5.77
N SER A 2 -8.06 -10.79 -5.35
CA SER A 2 -7.87 -9.60 -6.19
C SER A 2 -6.49 -9.02 -5.95
N MET A 3 -5.99 -8.25 -6.91
CA MET A 3 -4.73 -7.52 -6.78
C MET A 3 -5.02 -6.03 -6.69
N PHE A 4 -4.43 -5.37 -5.69
CA PHE A 4 -4.52 -3.94 -5.49
C PHE A 4 -3.14 -3.32 -5.44
N ALA A 5 -3.06 -2.06 -5.85
CA ALA A 5 -1.85 -1.27 -5.77
C ALA A 5 -2.07 0.03 -5.02
N VAL A 6 -1.11 0.38 -4.16
CA VAL A 6 -1.04 1.64 -3.41
C VAL A 6 0.02 2.54 -4.05
N ASN A 7 -0.35 3.74 -4.47
CA ASN A 7 0.55 4.70 -5.14
C ASN A 7 0.65 6.07 -4.43
N GLY A 8 0.21 6.13 -3.18
CA GLY A 8 0.27 7.31 -2.34
C GLY A 8 -0.24 6.99 -0.94
N VAL A 9 0.26 7.70 0.06
CA VAL A 9 -0.15 7.53 1.46
C VAL A 9 -0.28 8.88 2.14
N ARG A 10 -1.18 8.97 3.12
CA ARG A 10 -1.28 10.10 4.02
C ARG A 10 -0.70 9.70 5.37
N ILE A 11 0.41 10.31 5.75
CA ILE A 11 1.02 10.10 7.05
C ILE A 11 0.58 11.21 8.00
N ASP A 12 -0.02 10.84 9.12
CA ASP A 12 -0.34 11.79 10.18
C ASP A 12 0.96 12.29 10.83
N PRO A 13 1.22 13.60 10.84
CA PRO A 13 2.49 14.16 11.31
C PRO A 13 2.68 14.05 12.83
N ARG A 14 1.61 13.80 13.60
CA ARG A 14 1.67 13.71 15.07
C ARG A 14 2.03 12.30 15.54
N SER A 15 1.43 11.30 14.91
CA SER A 15 1.58 9.89 15.24
C SER A 15 2.62 9.18 14.36
N ALA A 16 3.05 9.82 13.27
CA ALA A 16 3.91 9.23 12.24
C ALA A 16 3.31 7.96 11.59
N ARG A 17 1.98 7.80 11.63
CA ARG A 17 1.26 6.64 11.10
C ARG A 17 0.58 6.93 9.78
N VAL A 18 0.49 5.92 8.92
CA VAL A 18 -0.34 5.97 7.72
C VAL A 18 -1.80 5.92 8.14
N THR A 19 -2.57 6.95 7.76
CA THR A 19 -4.01 7.04 8.05
C THR A 19 -4.86 6.69 6.83
N HIS A 20 -4.40 7.12 5.65
CA HIS A 20 -5.08 6.90 4.37
C HIS A 20 -4.07 6.45 3.33
N VAL A 21 -4.58 5.76 2.31
CA VAL A 21 -3.84 5.38 1.12
C VAL A 21 -4.58 5.87 -0.11
N ARG A 22 -3.84 6.09 -1.19
CA ARG A 22 -4.40 6.13 -2.53
C ARG A 22 -4.15 4.79 -3.20
N TRP A 23 -5.22 4.09 -3.53
CA TRP A 23 -5.14 2.72 -4.03
C TRP A 23 -6.27 2.40 -5.01
N ALA A 24 -6.06 1.37 -5.83
CA ALA A 24 -7.07 0.81 -6.72
C ALA A 24 -6.73 -0.64 -7.11
N ALA A 25 -7.72 -1.32 -7.65
CA ALA A 25 -7.53 -2.64 -8.26
C ALA A 25 -6.62 -2.55 -9.48
N VAL A 26 -5.79 -3.57 -9.66
CA VAL A 26 -4.91 -3.74 -10.83
C VAL A 26 -5.19 -5.07 -11.51
N ASN A 27 -5.00 -5.11 -12.83
CA ASN A 27 -5.07 -6.35 -13.58
C ASN A 27 -3.82 -7.19 -13.26
N PRO A 28 -3.95 -8.41 -12.73
CA PRO A 28 -2.80 -9.23 -12.37
C PRO A 28 -1.96 -9.67 -13.56
N ALA A 29 -2.52 -9.69 -14.79
CA ALA A 29 -1.83 -10.15 -15.99
C ALA A 29 -0.81 -9.13 -16.52
N ASP A 30 -1.21 -7.87 -16.63
CA ASP A 30 -0.41 -6.79 -17.22
C ASP A 30 -0.01 -5.70 -16.20
N ARG A 31 -0.49 -5.81 -14.95
CA ARG A 31 -0.25 -4.87 -13.84
C ARG A 31 -0.74 -3.45 -14.11
N SER A 32 -1.64 -3.27 -15.07
CA SER A 32 -2.30 -2.01 -15.35
C SER A 32 -3.38 -1.71 -14.31
N TRP A 33 -3.71 -0.44 -14.12
CA TRP A 33 -4.81 -0.02 -13.27
C TRP A 33 -6.14 -0.51 -13.85
N ALA A 34 -6.83 -1.37 -13.12
CA ALA A 34 -8.18 -1.82 -13.48
C ALA A 34 -9.25 -0.79 -13.08
N ALA A 35 -8.91 0.11 -12.15
CA ALA A 35 -9.73 1.24 -11.73
C ALA A 35 -8.86 2.48 -11.45
N ALA A 36 -9.48 3.67 -11.48
CA ALA A 36 -8.80 4.89 -11.08
C ALA A 36 -8.43 4.84 -9.58
N PRO A 37 -7.17 5.15 -9.20
CA PRO A 37 -6.77 5.22 -7.80
C PRO A 37 -7.61 6.21 -7.01
N SER A 38 -8.11 5.78 -5.86
CA SER A 38 -8.94 6.58 -4.96
C SER A 38 -8.38 6.56 -3.54
N GLU A 39 -8.69 7.61 -2.77
CA GLU A 39 -8.28 7.68 -1.36
C GLU A 39 -9.20 6.83 -0.50
N ALA A 40 -8.61 6.04 0.39
CA ALA A 40 -9.35 5.25 1.38
C ALA A 40 -8.60 5.18 2.71
N PRO A 41 -9.30 4.97 3.83
CA PRO A 41 -8.67 4.68 5.12
C PRO A 41 -7.78 3.43 5.06
N VAL A 42 -6.74 3.40 5.89
CA VAL A 42 -5.85 2.24 6.03
C VAL A 42 -6.59 0.95 6.44
N ALA A 43 -7.73 1.08 7.12
CA ALA A 43 -8.59 -0.03 7.53
C ALA A 43 -9.16 -0.80 6.32
N ASP A 44 -9.45 -0.13 5.20
CA ASP A 44 -9.96 -0.81 4.01
C ASP A 44 -8.88 -1.70 3.37
N VAL A 45 -7.63 -1.25 3.40
CA VAL A 45 -6.47 -2.04 2.96
C VAL A 45 -6.23 -3.22 3.89
N ALA A 46 -6.29 -2.98 5.20
CA ALA A 46 -6.15 -4.02 6.21
C ALA A 46 -7.21 -5.12 6.04
N ARG A 47 -8.45 -4.73 5.71
CA ARG A 47 -9.55 -5.64 5.41
C ARG A 47 -9.32 -6.43 4.12
N ALA A 48 -8.81 -5.82 3.06
CA ALA A 48 -8.46 -6.53 1.82
C ALA A 48 -7.36 -7.58 2.07
N LEU A 49 -6.31 -7.21 2.81
CA LEU A 49 -5.25 -8.14 3.21
C LEU A 49 -5.80 -9.30 4.07
N ALA A 50 -6.69 -9.01 5.01
CA ALA A 50 -7.35 -10.03 5.83
C ALA A 50 -8.27 -10.95 5.03
N SER A 51 -8.82 -10.47 3.91
CA SER A 51 -9.63 -11.24 2.96
C SER A 51 -8.80 -12.11 2.01
N GLY A 52 -7.46 -12.00 2.10
CA GLY A 52 -6.52 -12.76 1.28
C GLY A 52 -6.13 -12.09 -0.03
N ASP A 53 -6.46 -10.81 -0.24
CA ASP A 53 -6.07 -10.08 -1.44
C ASP A 53 -4.56 -9.75 -1.46
N ASP A 54 -4.00 -9.56 -2.65
CA ASP A 54 -2.62 -9.12 -2.82
C ASP A 54 -2.57 -7.60 -2.97
N VAL A 55 -2.14 -6.90 -1.92
CA VAL A 55 -1.94 -5.46 -1.96
C VAL A 55 -0.45 -5.17 -2.06
N ARG A 56 -0.04 -4.37 -3.04
CA ARG A 56 1.37 -3.99 -3.25
C ARG A 56 1.56 -2.49 -3.27
N ALA A 57 2.73 -2.03 -2.84
CA ALA A 57 3.12 -0.64 -3.06
C ALA A 57 3.63 -0.45 -4.50
N ILE A 58 3.31 0.67 -5.13
CA ILE A 58 3.88 1.08 -6.41
C ILE A 58 4.63 2.38 -6.20
N PHE A 59 5.92 2.35 -6.49
CA PHE A 59 6.75 3.55 -6.52
C PHE A 59 6.77 4.07 -7.95
N SER A 60 6.17 5.22 -8.20
CA SER A 60 6.32 5.92 -9.47
C SER A 60 7.76 6.45 -9.57
N ALA A 61 8.62 5.70 -10.27
CA ALA A 61 9.91 6.21 -10.74
C ALA A 61 9.73 6.80 -12.14
N SER A 62 10.50 7.84 -12.46
CA SER A 62 10.27 8.76 -13.59
C SER A 62 10.04 8.14 -14.98
N ASP A 63 10.38 6.87 -15.20
CA ASP A 63 10.25 6.20 -16.49
C ASP A 63 9.64 4.78 -16.41
N ALA A 64 9.27 4.29 -15.22
CA ALA A 64 8.65 2.96 -15.06
C ALA A 64 7.86 2.81 -13.75
N THR A 65 6.69 2.19 -13.86
CA THR A 65 5.89 1.71 -12.72
C THR A 65 6.60 0.50 -12.10
N ALA A 66 7.42 0.71 -11.08
CA ALA A 66 8.02 -0.38 -10.33
C ALA A 66 6.99 -0.91 -9.31
N ILE A 67 6.57 -2.17 -9.48
CA ILE A 67 5.83 -2.90 -8.45
C ILE A 67 6.79 -3.11 -7.28
N GLY A 68 6.51 -2.43 -6.17
CA GLY A 68 7.23 -2.54 -4.92
C GLY A 68 6.82 -3.78 -4.10
N PRO A 69 7.27 -3.85 -2.83
CA PRO A 69 6.99 -4.97 -1.96
C PRO A 69 5.50 -5.17 -1.73
N ARG A 70 5.14 -6.40 -1.37
CA ARG A 70 3.81 -6.70 -0.85
C ARG A 70 3.59 -5.92 0.45
N LEU A 71 2.36 -5.51 0.70
CA LEU A 71 1.96 -4.92 1.98
C LEU A 71 1.50 -6.02 2.92
N LYS A 72 1.83 -5.87 4.20
CA LYS A 72 1.29 -6.68 5.29
C LYS A 72 0.52 -5.81 6.26
N ARG A 73 -0.50 -6.41 6.86
CA ARG A 73 -1.26 -5.79 7.94
C ARG A 73 -0.45 -5.88 9.21
N VAL A 74 -0.42 -4.80 9.97
CA VAL A 74 0.14 -4.75 11.33
C VAL A 74 -0.93 -4.31 12.32
N LEU A 75 -0.88 -4.88 13.52
CA LEU A 75 -1.69 -4.47 14.65
C LEU A 75 -0.77 -3.72 15.62
N TYR A 76 -1.09 -2.44 15.85
CA TYR A 76 -0.37 -1.64 16.83
C TYR A 76 -0.79 -2.01 18.26
N ARG A 77 0.03 -1.62 19.25
CA ARG A 77 -0.25 -1.90 20.68
C ARG A 77 -1.57 -1.30 21.18
N ASP A 78 -2.06 -0.26 20.52
CA ASP A 78 -3.34 0.39 20.82
C ASP A 78 -4.53 -0.25 20.08
N ALA A 79 -4.34 -1.46 19.54
CA ALA A 79 -5.31 -2.19 18.72
C ALA A 79 -5.72 -1.51 17.41
N SER A 80 -5.05 -0.42 17.01
CA SER A 80 -5.26 0.17 15.69
C SER A 80 -4.62 -0.71 14.61
N GLU A 81 -5.30 -0.83 13.47
CA GLU A 81 -4.77 -1.50 12.29
C GLU A 81 -3.90 -0.54 11.46
N GLY A 82 -2.78 -1.06 10.97
CA GLY A 82 -1.87 -0.37 10.07
C GLY A 82 -1.44 -1.26 8.93
N ILE A 83 -0.65 -0.68 8.03
CA ILE A 83 0.01 -1.39 6.94
C ILE A 83 1.50 -1.09 6.96
N GLU A 84 2.29 -2.11 6.64
CA GLU A 84 3.73 -2.01 6.47
C GLU A 84 4.15 -2.74 5.19
N LEU A 85 5.32 -2.41 4.66
CA LEU A 85 5.91 -3.20 3.60
C LEU A 85 6.35 -4.54 4.19
N ASP A 86 6.14 -5.61 3.43
CA ASP A 86 6.65 -6.93 3.75
C ASP A 86 8.12 -7.02 3.29
N ILE A 87 9.01 -6.48 4.12
CA ILE A 87 10.44 -6.28 3.82
C ILE A 87 11.22 -7.60 3.73
N ASP A 88 10.66 -8.72 4.21
CA ASP A 88 11.30 -10.05 4.14
C ASP A 88 11.40 -10.61 2.71
N ALA A 89 10.77 -9.98 1.71
CA ALA A 89 10.70 -10.53 0.36
C ALA A 89 11.95 -10.29 -0.50
N THR A 90 12.60 -9.12 -0.46
CA THR A 90 13.83 -8.81 -1.22
C THR A 90 14.29 -7.40 -0.83
N SER A 91 15.52 -7.26 -0.34
CA SER A 91 16.20 -5.99 0.00
C SER A 91 15.76 -4.79 -0.83
N GLU A 92 15.29 -3.72 -0.20
CA GLU A 92 15.51 -2.32 -0.61
C GLU A 92 15.07 -1.38 0.53
N SER A 93 15.86 -0.34 0.79
CA SER A 93 15.71 0.65 1.88
C SER A 93 14.47 1.56 1.78
N ARG A 94 13.45 1.18 1.01
CA ARG A 94 12.25 2.00 0.75
C ARG A 94 11.14 1.67 1.75
N THR A 95 10.46 2.71 2.19
CA THR A 95 9.38 2.68 3.17
C THR A 95 8.11 3.28 2.56
N LEU A 96 6.96 3.09 3.23
CA LEU A 96 5.72 3.77 2.81
C LEU A 96 5.86 5.29 2.83
N ARG A 97 6.84 5.85 3.55
CA ARG A 97 7.11 7.29 3.60
C ARG A 97 7.70 7.82 2.29
N ASP A 98 8.28 6.94 1.48
CA ASP A 98 8.84 7.28 0.17
C ASP A 98 7.76 7.31 -0.93
N LEU A 99 6.52 6.93 -0.60
CA LEU A 99 5.38 7.13 -1.49
C LEU A 99 4.93 8.60 -1.48
N PRO A 100 4.37 9.10 -2.59
CA PRO A 100 3.78 10.42 -2.66
C PRO A 100 2.79 10.67 -1.51
N GLN A 101 2.93 11.81 -0.83
CA GLN A 101 1.97 12.24 0.18
C GLN A 101 0.70 12.77 -0.49
N ILE A 102 -0.46 12.45 0.09
CA ILE A 102 -1.80 12.86 -0.35
C ILE A 102 -2.58 13.54 0.77
#